data_AF-A0A161ME04-F1
#
_entry.id   AF-A0A161ME04-F1
#
_cell.length_a   1.000
_cell.length_b   1.000
_cell.length_c   1.000
_cell.angle_alpha   90.00
_cell.angle_beta   90.00
_cell.angle_gamma   90.00
#
_symmetry.space_group_name_H-M   'P 1'
#
loop_
_entity.id
_entity.type
_entity.pdbx_description
1 polymer ?
#
loop_
_entity_poly.entity_id
_entity_poly.type
_entity_poly.pdbx_seq_one_letter_code
_entity_poly.pdbx_strand_id
1 'polypeptide(L)'
;GNSHVDNEMYFARILERLGGNALSKDQEPDIAAAFLKFAVVTKELSALMKTLMQNVNNIVMFPLESLLKGDLRGVKGDLKRPFDRAWKEYEAKYAKIEKEKKQQAKEAGLIRSEVTSAEIADDMEKERRLFQLQMCEYLIKVNEIKTKKGIELLQHL
;
A
#
# COMPACT_ATOMS: atom_id res chain seq x y z
N GLY A 1 18.79 12.44 5.03
CA GLY A 1 19.29 11.12 5.43
C GLY A 1 20.73 10.94 4.99
N ASN A 2 20.96 10.23 3.88
CA ASN A 2 22.32 9.92 3.42
C ASN A 2 23.18 11.17 3.14
N SER A 3 22.62 12.20 2.51
CA SER A 3 23.35 13.47 2.29
C SER A 3 23.80 14.15 3.58
N HIS A 4 23.10 13.94 4.71
CA HIS A 4 23.52 14.47 6.01
C HIS A 4 24.74 13.72 6.54
N VAL A 5 24.73 12.39 6.46
CA VAL A 5 25.87 11.52 6.82
C VAL A 5 27.09 11.89 5.98
N ASP A 6 26.91 12.10 4.68
CA ASP A 6 28.01 12.49 3.77
C ASP A 6 28.57 13.88 4.14
N ASN A 7 27.70 14.82 4.49
CA ASN A 7 28.11 16.16 4.93
C ASN A 7 28.88 16.12 6.27
N GLU A 8 28.46 15.31 7.24
CA GLU A 8 29.19 15.14 8.50
C GLU A 8 30.56 14.50 8.28
N MET A 9 30.66 13.49 7.42
CA MET A 9 31.94 12.89 7.04
C MET A 9 32.86 13.89 6.33
N TYR A 10 32.29 14.75 5.48
CA TYR A 10 33.04 15.83 4.84
C TYR A 10 33.53 16.85 5.87
N PHE A 11 32.68 17.27 6.81
CA PHE A 11 33.04 18.17 7.89
C PHE A 11 34.15 17.60 8.77
N ALA A 12 34.08 16.32 9.12
CA ALA A 12 35.14 15.64 9.87
C ALA A 12 36.50 15.69 9.14
N ARG A 13 36.53 15.52 7.81
CA ARG A 13 37.76 15.63 7.02
C ARG A 13 38.33 17.06 7.03
N ILE A 14 37.46 18.09 7.06
CA ILE A 14 37.92 19.48 7.21
C ILE A 14 38.56 19.67 8.58
N LEU A 15 37.95 19.15 9.65
CA LEU A 15 38.52 19.21 11.00
C LEU A 15 39.89 18.53 11.07
N GLU A 16 40.07 17.38 10.43
CA GLU A 16 41.39 16.73 10.35
C GLU A 16 42.43 17.59 9.64
N ARG A 17 42.03 18.25 8.54
CA ARG A 17 42.94 19.15 7.80
C ARG A 17 43.31 20.37 8.63
N LEU A 18 42.36 20.93 9.39
CA LEU A 18 42.61 22.05 10.30
C LEU A 18 43.55 21.62 11.43
N GLY A 19 43.33 20.46 12.04
CA GLY A 19 44.21 19.91 13.06
C GLY A 19 45.63 19.66 12.55
N GLY A 20 45.77 19.10 11.34
CA GLY A 20 47.07 18.90 10.70
C GLY A 20 47.81 20.21 10.39
N ASN A 21 47.09 21.24 9.93
CA ASN A 21 47.67 22.57 9.69
C ASN A 21 48.12 23.24 11.00
N ALA A 22 47.28 23.21 12.03
CA ALA A 22 47.60 23.79 13.34
C ALA A 22 48.87 23.14 13.94
N LEU A 23 49.04 21.83 13.76
CA LEU A 23 50.22 21.11 14.24
C LEU A 23 51.48 21.42 13.43
N SER A 24 51.37 21.45 12.10
CA SER A 24 52.54 21.51 11.20
C SER A 24 52.98 22.92 10.81
N LYS A 25 52.03 23.86 10.67
CA LYS A 25 52.29 25.23 10.20
C LYS A 25 52.31 26.23 11.34
N ASP A 26 51.30 26.14 12.21
CA ASP A 26 51.06 27.16 13.23
C ASP A 26 51.77 26.80 14.55
N GLN A 27 52.24 25.56 14.70
CA GLN A 27 52.91 25.03 15.89
C GLN A 27 52.04 25.15 17.17
N GLU A 28 50.72 24.96 17.01
CA GLU A 28 49.71 25.07 18.06
C GLU A 28 49.17 23.67 18.42
N PRO A 29 49.87 22.90 19.28
CA PRO A 29 49.57 21.49 19.54
C PRO A 29 48.22 21.28 20.24
N ASP A 30 47.81 22.20 21.11
CA ASP A 30 46.53 22.10 21.83
C ASP A 30 45.34 22.33 20.90
N ILE A 31 45.45 23.29 20.00
CA ILE A 31 44.44 23.57 18.96
C ILE A 31 44.36 22.39 17.99
N ALA A 32 45.51 21.83 17.59
CA ALA A 32 45.55 20.63 16.75
C ALA A 32 44.85 19.44 17.41
N ALA A 33 45.14 19.17 18.69
CA ALA A 33 44.52 18.10 19.44
C ALA A 33 42.99 18.29 19.58
N ALA A 34 42.52 19.52 19.77
CA ALA A 34 41.09 19.83 19.82
C ALA A 34 40.39 19.52 18.48
N PHE A 35 40.94 19.98 17.35
CA PHE A 35 40.36 19.70 16.03
C PHE A 35 40.33 18.21 15.71
N LEU A 36 41.39 17.46 16.04
CA LEU A 36 41.43 16.01 15.83
C LEU A 36 40.41 15.27 16.70
N LYS A 37 40.23 15.69 17.97
CA LYS A 37 39.18 15.12 18.84
C LYS A 37 37.77 15.39 18.28
N PHE A 38 37.50 16.61 17.83
CA PHE A 38 36.21 16.91 17.19
C PHE A 38 36.00 16.11 15.89
N ALA A 39 37.05 15.90 15.10
CA ALA A 39 36.97 15.07 13.90
C ALA A 39 36.58 13.63 14.23
N VAL A 40 37.19 13.03 15.26
CA VAL A 40 36.87 11.67 15.72
C VAL A 40 35.41 11.59 16.18
N VAL A 41 34.98 12.49 17.07
CA VAL A 41 33.59 12.52 17.57
C VAL A 41 32.60 12.67 16.41
N THR A 42 32.89 13.54 15.44
CA THR A 42 32.03 13.76 14.26
C THR A 42 31.93 12.49 13.41
N LYS A 43 33.03 11.75 13.22
CA LYS A 43 33.02 10.47 12.48
C LYS A 43 32.18 9.40 13.18
N GLU A 44 32.33 9.27 14.50
CA GLU A 44 31.57 8.31 15.29
C GLU A 44 30.07 8.63 15.26
N LEU A 45 29.71 9.92 15.41
CA LEU A 45 28.32 10.37 15.29
C LEU A 45 27.75 10.08 13.90
N SER A 46 28.52 10.35 12.84
CA SER A 46 28.09 10.09 11.47
C SER A 46 27.88 8.59 11.20
N ALA A 47 28.72 7.72 11.78
CA ALA A 47 28.55 6.27 11.69
C ALA A 47 27.27 5.77 12.39
N LEU A 48 26.96 6.33 13.56
CA LEU A 48 25.71 6.05 14.27
C LEU A 48 24.50 6.55 13.48
N MET A 49 24.57 7.75 12.91
CA MET A 49 23.53 8.32 12.07
C MET A 49 23.30 7.47 10.81
N LYS A 50 24.37 6.96 10.18
CA LYS A 50 24.26 6.04 9.04
C LYS A 50 23.50 4.77 9.40
N THR A 51 23.84 4.19 10.55
CA THR A 51 23.16 2.99 11.07
C THR A 51 21.69 3.26 11.33
N LEU A 52 21.38 4.38 11.98
CA LEU A 52 20.00 4.81 12.23
C LEU A 52 19.23 4.99 10.92
N MET A 53 19.82 5.67 9.93
CA MET A 53 19.18 5.89 8.63
C MET A 53 18.92 4.57 7.89
N GLN A 54 19.84 3.61 7.98
CA GLN A 54 19.64 2.28 7.41
C GLN A 54 18.50 1.54 8.11
N ASN A 55 18.46 1.60 9.45
CA ASN A 55 17.39 0.99 10.24
C ASN A 55 16.02 1.61 9.93
N VAL A 56 15.92 2.95 9.89
CA VAL A 56 14.68 3.65 9.52
C VAL A 56 14.23 3.26 8.11
N ASN A 57 15.14 3.17 7.16
CA ASN A 57 14.79 2.75 5.80
C ASN A 57 14.26 1.32 5.76
N ASN A 58 14.91 0.39 6.46
CA ASN A 58 14.56 -1.03 6.41
C ASN A 58 13.31 -1.37 7.24
N ILE A 59 13.18 -0.77 8.43
CA ILE A 59 12.12 -1.09 9.38
C ILE A 59 10.86 -0.28 9.08
N VAL A 60 10.99 0.99 8.69
CA VAL A 60 9.82 1.88 8.54
C VAL A 60 9.54 2.19 7.07
N MET A 61 10.52 2.70 6.32
CA MET A 61 10.26 3.23 4.97
C MET A 61 9.90 2.15 3.96
N PHE A 62 10.65 1.05 3.91
CA PHE A 62 10.44 -0.03 2.94
C PHE A 62 9.08 -0.74 3.12
N PRO A 63 8.66 -1.12 4.35
CA PRO A 63 7.33 -1.68 4.56
C PRO A 63 6.22 -0.70 4.22
N LEU A 64 6.38 0.59 4.58
CA LEU A 64 5.40 1.63 4.25
C LEU A 64 5.27 1.82 2.73
N GLU A 65 6.37 1.81 2.00
CA GLU A 65 6.37 1.90 0.54
C GLU A 65 5.72 0.66 -0.11
N SER A 66 6.00 -0.54 0.42
CA SER A 66 5.38 -1.79 -0.02
C SER A 66 3.86 -1.77 0.20
N LEU A 67 3.41 -1.35 1.38
CA LEU A 67 1.99 -1.22 1.71
C LEU A 67 1.28 -0.20 0.81
N LEU A 68 1.94 0.93 0.52
CA LEU A 68 1.40 1.99 -0.32
C LEU A 68 1.30 1.57 -1.79
N LYS A 69 2.33 0.91 -2.33
CA LYS A 69 2.38 0.50 -3.74
C LYS A 69 1.58 -0.78 -4.02
N GLY A 70 1.57 -1.73 -3.10
CA GLY A 70 0.86 -3.01 -3.25
C GLY A 70 -0.61 -2.92 -2.90
N ASP A 71 -0.93 -2.69 -1.62
CA ASP A 71 -2.29 -2.91 -1.09
C ASP A 71 -3.22 -1.69 -1.14
N LEU A 72 -2.67 -0.51 -1.45
CA LEU A 72 -3.41 0.75 -1.48
C LEU A 72 -3.60 1.28 -2.91
N ARG A 73 -2.60 1.16 -3.78
CA ARG A 73 -2.60 1.78 -5.10
C ARG A 73 -2.87 0.77 -6.22
N GLY A 74 -4.14 0.41 -6.39
CA GLY A 74 -4.62 -0.42 -7.53
C GLY A 74 -5.68 -1.43 -7.11
N VAL A 75 -5.54 -1.97 -5.90
CA VAL A 75 -6.36 -3.08 -5.41
C VAL A 75 -7.83 -2.67 -5.23
N LYS A 76 -8.17 -1.49 -4.68
CA LYS A 76 -9.59 -1.10 -4.49
C LYS A 76 -10.40 -0.99 -5.80
N GLY A 77 -9.79 -0.49 -6.87
CA GLY A 77 -10.46 -0.32 -8.17
C GLY A 77 -10.62 -1.65 -8.91
N ASP A 78 -9.57 -2.47 -8.93
CA ASP A 78 -9.61 -3.78 -9.58
C ASP A 78 -10.45 -4.82 -8.83
N LEU A 79 -10.52 -4.76 -7.50
CA LEU A 79 -11.34 -5.66 -6.69
C LEU A 79 -12.84 -5.49 -6.93
N LYS A 80 -13.31 -4.25 -7.14
CA LYS A 80 -14.73 -3.96 -7.29
C LYS A 80 -15.24 -4.30 -8.69
N ARG A 81 -14.37 -4.31 -9.70
CA ARG A 81 -14.73 -4.56 -11.10
C ARG A 81 -15.45 -5.90 -11.33
N PRO A 82 -14.94 -7.06 -10.84
CA PRO A 82 -15.64 -8.34 -11.00
C PRO A 82 -17.02 -8.37 -10.35
N PHE A 83 -17.14 -7.78 -9.15
CA PHE A 83 -18.42 -7.64 -8.45
C PHE A 83 -19.42 -6.78 -9.24
N ASP A 84 -19.01 -5.59 -9.69
CA ASP A 84 -19.88 -4.68 -10.45
C ASP A 84 -20.30 -5.31 -11.79
N ARG A 85 -19.42 -6.11 -12.40
CA ARG A 85 -19.72 -6.86 -13.62
C ARG A 85 -20.78 -7.93 -13.36
N ALA A 86 -20.58 -8.78 -12.35
CA ALA A 86 -21.52 -9.86 -12.02
C ALA A 86 -22.89 -9.30 -11.59
N TRP A 87 -22.91 -8.16 -10.86
CA TRP A 87 -24.13 -7.42 -10.55
C TRP A 87 -24.89 -7.01 -11.83
N LYS A 88 -24.19 -6.37 -12.79
CA LYS A 88 -24.80 -5.92 -14.04
C LYS A 88 -25.32 -7.07 -14.89
N GLU A 89 -24.59 -8.18 -14.93
CA GLU A 89 -25.01 -9.39 -15.66
C GLU A 89 -26.27 -10.01 -15.02
N TYR A 90 -26.34 -10.06 -13.68
CA TYR A 90 -27.54 -10.49 -12.94
C TYR A 90 -28.76 -9.61 -13.26
N GLU A 91 -28.62 -8.28 -13.15
CA GLU A 91 -29.68 -7.32 -13.46
C GLU A 91 -30.16 -7.44 -14.91
N ALA A 92 -29.23 -7.55 -15.87
CA ALA A 92 -29.56 -7.70 -17.27
C ALA A 92 -30.33 -8.99 -17.55
N LYS A 93 -29.94 -10.10 -16.91
CA LYS A 93 -30.62 -11.40 -17.03
C LYS A 93 -32.03 -11.34 -16.45
N TYR A 94 -32.20 -10.74 -15.27
CA TYR A 94 -33.50 -10.54 -14.64
C TYR A 94 -34.44 -9.72 -15.54
N ALA A 95 -33.98 -8.55 -16.02
CA ALA A 95 -34.78 -7.69 -16.89
C ALA A 95 -35.17 -8.37 -18.21
N LYS A 96 -34.31 -9.23 -18.75
CA LYS A 96 -34.60 -10.01 -19.96
C LYS A 96 -35.72 -11.04 -19.69
N ILE A 97 -35.58 -11.84 -18.64
CA ILE A 97 -36.58 -12.87 -18.28
C ILE A 97 -37.92 -12.22 -17.94
N GLU A 98 -37.91 -11.10 -17.21
CA GLU A 98 -39.13 -10.38 -16.87
C GLU A 98 -39.91 -9.95 -18.12
N LYS A 99 -39.21 -9.40 -19.12
CA LYS A 99 -39.80 -9.03 -20.42
C LYS A 99 -40.34 -10.25 -21.17
N GLU A 100 -39.57 -11.34 -21.23
CA GLU A 100 -39.97 -12.57 -21.91
C GLU A 100 -41.22 -13.21 -21.28
N LYS A 101 -41.30 -13.28 -19.95
CA LYS A 101 -42.45 -13.84 -19.22
C LYS A 101 -43.70 -12.97 -19.31
N LYS A 102 -43.55 -11.63 -19.32
CA LYS A 102 -44.66 -10.70 -19.54
C LYS A 102 -45.18 -10.79 -20.98
N GLN A 103 -44.29 -10.92 -21.96
CA GLN A 103 -44.66 -11.09 -23.36
C GLN A 103 -45.36 -12.42 -23.62
N GLN A 104 -44.87 -13.54 -23.06
CA GLN A 104 -45.54 -14.85 -23.13
C GLN A 104 -46.95 -14.82 -22.53
N ALA A 105 -47.14 -14.15 -21.39
CA ALA A 105 -48.47 -14.00 -20.81
C ALA A 105 -49.41 -13.22 -21.74
N LYS A 106 -48.91 -12.12 -22.34
CA LYS A 106 -49.67 -11.30 -23.28
C LYS A 106 -50.08 -12.09 -24.53
N GLU A 107 -49.20 -12.92 -25.07
CA GLU A 107 -49.48 -13.81 -26.21
C GLU A 107 -50.52 -14.88 -25.85
N ALA A 108 -50.57 -15.34 -24.60
CA ALA A 108 -51.60 -16.23 -24.09
C ALA A 108 -52.93 -15.52 -23.75
N GLY A 109 -53.07 -14.23 -24.05
CA GLY A 109 -54.27 -13.43 -23.74
C GLY A 109 -54.41 -13.05 -22.27
N LEU A 110 -53.37 -13.25 -21.46
CA LEU A 110 -53.33 -12.95 -20.03
C LEU A 110 -52.56 -11.65 -19.78
N ILE A 111 -53.04 -10.83 -18.85
CA ILE A 111 -52.30 -9.65 -18.39
C ILE A 111 -51.55 -10.04 -17.11
N ARG A 112 -50.21 -10.07 -17.19
CA ARG A 112 -49.34 -10.38 -16.04
C ARG A 112 -48.66 -9.11 -15.53
N SER A 113 -48.91 -8.73 -14.27
CA SER A 113 -48.31 -7.56 -13.62
C SER A 113 -46.92 -7.86 -13.06
N GLU A 114 -46.70 -9.04 -12.49
CA GLU A 114 -45.47 -9.42 -11.79
C GLU A 114 -44.99 -10.82 -12.18
N VAL A 115 -43.67 -11.02 -12.11
CA VAL A 115 -43.02 -12.31 -12.28
C VAL A 115 -42.46 -12.70 -10.92
N THR A 116 -42.86 -13.87 -10.40
CA THR A 116 -42.45 -14.29 -9.06
C THR A 116 -41.04 -14.84 -9.08
N SER A 117 -40.33 -14.68 -7.96
CA SER A 117 -38.95 -15.18 -7.80
C SER A 117 -38.84 -16.70 -7.97
N ALA A 118 -39.91 -17.45 -7.68
CA ALA A 118 -39.96 -18.90 -7.83
C ALA A 118 -40.02 -19.33 -9.30
N GLU A 119 -40.77 -18.61 -10.14
CA GLU A 119 -40.93 -18.93 -11.57
C GLU A 119 -39.64 -18.74 -12.38
N ILE A 120 -38.73 -17.90 -11.90
CA ILE A 120 -37.47 -17.56 -12.56
C ILE A 120 -36.26 -18.09 -11.79
N ALA A 121 -36.48 -18.92 -10.78
CA ALA A 121 -35.43 -19.37 -9.87
C ALA A 121 -34.29 -20.07 -10.64
N ASP A 122 -34.66 -21.04 -11.46
CA ASP A 122 -33.74 -21.84 -12.30
C ASP A 122 -33.08 -20.97 -13.38
N ASP A 123 -33.86 -20.12 -14.06
CA ASP A 123 -33.37 -19.24 -15.12
C ASP A 123 -32.33 -18.22 -14.60
N MET A 124 -32.43 -17.85 -13.32
CA MET A 124 -31.53 -16.92 -12.63
C MET A 124 -30.41 -17.61 -11.87
N GLU A 125 -30.41 -18.94 -11.75
CA GLU A 125 -29.54 -19.65 -10.81
C GLU A 125 -28.05 -19.40 -11.10
N LYS A 126 -27.67 -19.43 -12.37
CA LYS A 126 -26.28 -19.24 -12.80
C LYS A 126 -25.76 -17.85 -12.42
N GLU A 127 -26.46 -16.79 -12.83
CA GLU A 127 -26.09 -15.41 -12.56
C GLU A 127 -26.17 -15.10 -11.05
N ARG A 128 -27.15 -15.68 -10.34
CA ARG A 128 -27.28 -15.54 -8.88
C ARG A 128 -26.06 -16.12 -8.16
N ARG A 129 -25.65 -17.35 -8.50
CA ARG A 129 -24.46 -17.99 -7.91
C ARG A 129 -23.19 -17.21 -8.21
N LEU A 130 -23.03 -16.73 -9.45
CA LEU A 130 -21.86 -15.94 -9.84
C LEU A 130 -21.80 -14.61 -9.09
N PHE A 131 -22.93 -13.90 -9.00
CA PHE A 131 -23.01 -12.65 -8.27
C PHE A 131 -22.70 -12.83 -6.77
N GLN A 132 -23.28 -13.84 -6.13
CA GLN A 132 -22.99 -14.18 -4.73
C GLN A 132 -21.52 -14.53 -4.51
N LEU A 133 -20.92 -15.33 -5.40
CA LEU A 133 -19.50 -15.67 -5.34
C LEU A 133 -18.62 -14.42 -5.39
N GLN A 134 -18.84 -13.55 -6.38
CA GLN A 134 -18.06 -12.33 -6.54
C GLN A 134 -18.26 -11.35 -5.39
N MET A 135 -19.45 -11.32 -4.77
CA MET A 135 -19.73 -10.55 -3.56
C MET A 135 -18.94 -11.10 -2.36
N CYS A 136 -18.93 -12.42 -2.15
CA CYS A 136 -18.15 -13.04 -1.08
C CYS A 136 -16.65 -12.78 -1.25
N GLU A 137 -16.11 -12.96 -2.45
CA GLU A 137 -14.69 -12.67 -2.75
C GLU A 137 -14.35 -11.20 -2.49
N TYR A 138 -15.22 -10.26 -2.87
CA TYR A 138 -15.03 -8.84 -2.61
C TYR A 138 -15.00 -8.54 -1.11
N LEU A 139 -15.98 -9.04 -0.35
CA LEU A 139 -16.10 -8.79 1.09
C LEU A 139 -14.93 -9.39 1.88
N ILE A 140 -14.51 -10.63 1.53
CA ILE A 140 -13.35 -11.28 2.14
C ILE A 140 -12.10 -10.45 1.89
N LYS A 141 -11.81 -10.08 0.64
CA LYS A 141 -10.62 -9.29 0.32
C LYS A 141 -10.64 -7.90 0.97
N VAL A 142 -11.80 -7.25 1.06
CA VAL A 142 -11.93 -5.98 1.79
C VAL A 142 -11.60 -6.16 3.28
N ASN A 143 -12.04 -7.27 3.89
CA ASN A 143 -11.77 -7.57 5.29
C ASN A 143 -10.29 -7.93 5.55
N GLU A 144 -9.70 -8.75 4.68
CA GLU A 144 -8.27 -9.08 4.70
C GLU A 144 -7.42 -7.83 4.61
N ILE A 145 -7.73 -6.93 3.66
CA ILE A 145 -7.03 -5.67 3.50
C ILE A 145 -7.14 -4.80 4.74
N LYS A 146 -8.32 -4.71 5.37
CA LYS A 146 -8.48 -3.95 6.62
C LYS A 146 -7.65 -4.55 7.75
N THR A 147 -7.60 -5.87 7.86
CA THR A 147 -6.90 -6.60 8.93
C THR A 147 -5.38 -6.55 8.73
N LYS A 148 -4.89 -6.88 7.53
CA LYS A 148 -3.45 -6.87 7.19
C LYS A 148 -2.84 -5.48 7.35
N LYS A 149 -3.55 -4.42 6.96
CA LYS A 149 -3.09 -3.03 7.14
C LYS A 149 -2.77 -2.68 8.59
N GLY A 150 -3.55 -3.19 9.55
CA GLY A 150 -3.29 -2.98 10.97
C GLY A 150 -2.10 -3.79 11.46
N ILE A 151 -2.05 -5.07 11.11
CA ILE A 151 -1.04 -6.01 11.62
C ILE A 151 0.35 -5.74 11.00
N GLU A 152 0.44 -5.56 9.68
CA GLU A 152 1.72 -5.32 9.00
C GLU A 152 2.34 -4.00 9.46
N LEU A 153 1.54 -2.94 9.60
CA LEU A 153 2.04 -1.66 10.13
C LEU A 153 2.58 -1.80 11.56
N LEU A 154 1.92 -2.61 12.41
CA LEU A 154 2.35 -2.86 13.78
C LEU A 154 3.56 -3.82 13.88
N GLN A 155 3.78 -4.71 12.93
CA GLN A 155 4.96 -5.58 12.91
C GLN A 155 6.26 -4.83 12.60
N HIS A 156 6.14 -3.65 12.01
CA HIS A 156 7.24 -2.82 11.54
C HIS A 156 7.51 -1.58 12.42
N LEU A 157 6.76 -1.38 13.50
CA LEU A 157 6.90 -0.28 14.47
C LEU A 157 7.18 -0.83 15.87
#